data_AF-A0A7V2JYF7-F1
#
_entry.id   AF-A0A7V2JYF7-F1
#
_cell.length_a   1.000
_cell.length_b   1.000
_cell.length_c   1.000
_cell.angle_alpha   90.00
_cell.angle_beta   90.00
_cell.angle_gamma   90.00
#
_symmetry.space_group_name_H-M   'P 1'
#
loop_
_entity.id
_entity.type
_entity.pdbx_description
1 polymer ?
#
loop_
_entity_poly.entity_id
_entity_poly.type
_entity_poly.pdbx_seq_one_letter_code
_entity_poly.pdbx_strand_id
1 'polypeptide(L)'
;MMKLAAVACVDESEVIKMLKLQRFFLAALLVGLMLVPSLAHAQGAPTPLGIIPAPNPGGLSVSVWTDKQTYAVGENALIYFTVNQ
;
A
#
# COMPACT_ATOMS: atom_id res chain seq x y z
N MET A 1 -1.64 79.08 -0.27
CA MET A 1 -2.88 78.86 -1.06
C MET A 1 -3.19 77.37 -0.99
N MET A 2 -4.19 76.98 -0.18
CA MET A 2 -4.57 75.60 0.09
C MET A 2 -5.45 75.03 -1.04
N LYS A 3 -5.27 73.76 -1.41
CA LYS A 3 -6.39 72.88 -1.77
C LYS A 3 -6.03 71.43 -1.44
N LEU A 4 -6.62 70.92 -0.36
CA LEU A 4 -6.58 69.53 0.05
C LEU A 4 -7.87 68.83 -0.41
N ALA A 5 -7.71 67.55 -0.76
CA ALA A 5 -8.67 66.45 -0.72
C ALA A 5 -9.78 66.38 -1.78
N ALA A 6 -9.71 65.31 -2.56
CA ALA A 6 -10.87 64.48 -2.89
C ALA A 6 -10.48 63.03 -2.59
N VAL A 7 -10.70 62.59 -1.35
CA VAL A 7 -10.67 61.17 -0.97
C VAL A 7 -11.94 60.57 -1.57
N ALA A 8 -11.79 59.63 -2.49
CA ALA A 8 -12.92 58.96 -3.13
C ALA A 8 -13.77 58.26 -2.06
N CYS A 9 -15.04 58.63 -1.98
CA CYS A 9 -16.05 57.93 -1.18
C CYS A 9 -16.35 56.60 -1.89
N VAL A 10 -15.77 55.50 -1.39
CA VAL A 10 -16.17 54.16 -1.80
C VAL A 10 -17.57 53.90 -1.24
N ASP A 11 -18.51 53.61 -2.12
CA ASP A 11 -19.91 53.38 -1.76
C ASP A 11 -20.04 52.08 -0.94
N GLU A 12 -20.59 52.20 0.28
CA GLU A 12 -20.70 51.09 1.25
C GLU A 12 -21.51 49.91 0.70
N SER A 13 -22.43 50.16 -0.24
CA SER A 13 -23.28 49.13 -0.83
C SER A 13 -22.51 48.16 -1.74
N GLU A 14 -21.44 48.61 -2.40
CA GLU A 14 -20.59 47.77 -3.26
C GLU A 14 -19.74 46.81 -2.41
N VAL A 15 -19.25 47.28 -1.27
CA VAL A 15 -18.48 46.45 -0.32
C VAL A 15 -19.34 45.32 0.24
N ILE A 16 -20.60 45.61 0.56
CA ILE A 16 -21.56 44.60 1.06
C ILE A 16 -21.87 43.54 -0.01
N LYS A 17 -22.01 43.95 -1.28
CA LYS A 17 -22.23 43.01 -2.39
C LYS A 17 -21.02 42.11 -2.62
N MET A 18 -19.81 42.68 -2.62
CA MET A 18 -18.56 41.94 -2.76
C MET A 18 -18.37 40.92 -1.64
N LEU A 19 -18.65 41.31 -0.39
CA LEU A 19 -18.55 40.43 0.77
C LEU A 19 -19.57 39.28 0.72
N LYS A 20 -20.81 39.55 0.28
CA LYS A 20 -21.84 38.50 0.13
C LYS A 20 -21.48 37.51 -0.99
N LEU A 21 -20.97 38.01 -2.11
CA LEU A 21 -20.54 37.18 -3.23
C LEU A 21 -19.34 36.30 -2.85
N GLN A 22 -18.35 36.86 -2.17
CA GLN A 22 -17.20 36.12 -1.65
C GLN A 22 -17.61 35.02 -0.66
N ARG A 23 -18.54 35.33 0.25
CA ARG A 23 -19.06 34.34 1.22
C ARG A 23 -19.83 33.22 0.55
N PHE A 24 -20.56 33.52 -0.53
CA PHE A 24 -21.25 32.52 -1.33
C PHE A 24 -20.27 31.57 -2.04
N PHE A 25 -19.22 32.12 -2.67
CA PHE A 25 -18.17 31.30 -3.28
C PHE A 25 -17.42 30.44 -2.26
N LEU A 26 -17.12 30.99 -1.08
CA LEU A 26 -16.46 30.23 -0.02
C LEU A 26 -17.35 29.08 0.50
N ALA A 27 -18.65 29.32 0.66
CA ALA A 27 -19.59 28.29 1.06
C ALA A 27 -19.71 27.17 0.00
N ALA A 28 -19.81 27.54 -1.27
CA ALA A 28 -19.86 26.58 -2.38
C ALA A 28 -18.58 25.73 -2.46
N LEU A 29 -17.41 26.35 -2.26
CA LEU A 29 -16.12 25.65 -2.22
C LEU A 29 -16.05 24.65 -1.07
N LEU A 30 -16.48 25.06 0.13
CA LEU A 30 -16.47 24.20 1.32
C LEU A 30 -17.42 23.00 1.15
N VAL A 31 -18.62 23.22 0.59
CA VAL A 31 -19.56 22.13 0.29
C VAL A 31 -18.99 21.19 -0.76
N GLY A 32 -18.39 21.72 -1.83
CA GLY A 32 -17.72 20.92 -2.84
C GLY A 32 -16.62 20.04 -2.25
N LEU A 33 -15.74 20.60 -1.41
CA LEU A 33 -14.64 19.88 -0.78
C LEU A 33 -15.11 18.72 0.13
N MET A 34 -16.25 18.89 0.81
CA MET A 34 -16.82 17.86 1.69
C MET A 34 -17.46 16.69 0.92
N LEU A 35 -17.87 16.89 -0.34
CA LEU A 35 -18.55 15.85 -1.14
C LEU A 35 -17.61 14.97 -1.97
N VAL A 36 -16.37 15.41 -2.23
CA VAL A 36 -15.37 14.61 -2.98
C VAL A 36 -14.90 13.33 -2.24
N PRO A 37 -14.60 13.33 -0.92
CA PRO A 37 -13.97 12.18 -0.28
C PRO A 37 -14.88 10.95 -0.15
N SER A 38 -16.21 11.08 -0.27
CA SER A 38 -17.13 9.94 -0.20
C SER A 38 -17.01 8.97 -1.38
N LEU A 39 -16.41 9.39 -2.50
CA LEU A 39 -16.20 8.54 -3.69
C LEU A 39 -14.93 7.68 -3.59
N ALA A 40 -14.01 7.99 -2.69
CA ALA A 40 -12.73 7.29 -2.56
C ALA A 40 -12.84 5.95 -1.80
N HIS A 41 -13.91 5.72 -1.06
CA HIS A 41 -14.11 4.52 -0.23
C HIS A 41 -14.63 3.29 -1.01
N ALA A 42 -14.90 3.40 -2.32
CA ALA A 42 -15.43 2.29 -3.12
C ALA A 42 -14.35 1.32 -3.65
N GLN A 43 -13.05 1.57 -3.39
CA GLN A 43 -11.99 0.64 -3.78
C GLN A 43 -11.83 -0.42 -2.69
N GLY A 44 -12.62 -1.50 -2.81
CA GLY A 44 -12.52 -2.68 -1.94
C GLY A 44 -11.10 -3.25 -1.92
N ALA A 45 -10.69 -3.75 -0.75
CA ALA A 45 -9.35 -4.30 -0.55
C ALA A 45 -9.05 -5.42 -1.59
N PRO A 46 -7.88 -5.40 -2.25
CA PRO A 46 -7.52 -6.44 -3.21
C PRO A 46 -7.46 -7.79 -2.49
N THR A 47 -8.23 -8.76 -2.97
CA THR A 47 -8.16 -10.13 -2.45
C THR A 47 -6.85 -10.75 -2.94
N PRO A 48 -5.94 -11.17 -2.04
CA PRO A 48 -4.66 -11.74 -2.47
C PRO A 48 -4.92 -13.03 -3.24
N LEU A 49 -4.33 -13.15 -4.44
CA LEU A 49 -4.30 -14.40 -5.18
C LEU A 49 -3.49 -15.41 -4.34
N GLY A 50 -4.16 -16.42 -3.79
CA GLY A 50 -3.55 -17.51 -3.04
C GLY A 50 -2.73 -18.39 -3.97
N ILE A 51 -1.51 -17.96 -4.31
CA ILE A 51 -0.55 -18.81 -5.01
C ILE A 51 -0.02 -19.82 -3.98
N ILE A 52 -0.67 -20.97 -3.91
CA ILE A 52 -0.19 -22.11 -3.12
C ILE A 52 0.84 -22.82 -4.01
N PRO A 53 2.14 -22.81 -3.68
CA PRO A 53 3.11 -23.61 -4.42
C PRO A 53 2.71 -25.09 -4.27
N ALA A 54 2.46 -25.76 -5.39
CA ALA A 54 2.28 -27.21 -5.39
C ALA A 54 3.61 -27.82 -4.94
N PRO A 55 3.62 -28.73 -3.94
CA PRO A 55 4.85 -29.41 -3.54
C PRO A 55 5.39 -30.16 -4.75
N ASN A 56 6.69 -29.99 -5.02
CA ASN A 56 7.40 -30.76 -6.04
C ASN A 56 7.26 -32.26 -5.69
N PRO A 57 6.67 -33.10 -6.55
CA PRO A 57 6.47 -34.52 -6.25
C PRO A 57 7.74 -35.35 -6.37
N GLY A 58 8.91 -34.72 -6.59
CA GLY A 58 10.21 -35.38 -6.49
C GLY A 58 10.35 -36.04 -5.12
N GLY A 59 10.09 -37.35 -5.07
CA GLY A 59 10.23 -38.14 -3.86
C GLY A 59 11.69 -38.13 -3.43
N LEU A 60 11.93 -37.82 -2.15
CA LEU A 60 13.25 -37.92 -1.57
C LEU A 60 13.71 -39.37 -1.65
N SER A 61 14.76 -39.63 -2.43
CA SER A 61 15.33 -40.96 -2.60
C SER A 61 16.62 -41.08 -1.80
N VAL A 62 16.72 -42.13 -0.98
CA VAL A 62 17.89 -42.42 -0.16
C VAL A 62 18.41 -43.81 -0.49
N SER A 63 19.69 -43.89 -0.81
CA SER A 63 20.42 -45.14 -0.94
C SER A 63 21.46 -45.22 0.17
N VAL A 64 21.52 -46.35 0.89
CA VAL A 64 22.49 -46.60 1.97
C VAL A 64 23.20 -47.92 1.72
N TRP A 65 24.52 -47.95 1.88
CA TRP A 65 25.33 -49.16 1.73
C TRP A 65 26.58 -49.11 2.59
N THR A 66 27.25 -50.24 2.70
CA THR A 66 28.46 -50.43 3.49
C THR A 66 29.64 -50.79 2.59
N ASP A 67 30.87 -50.68 3.09
CA ASP A 67 32.05 -51.14 2.34
C ASP A 67 32.10 -52.67 2.20
N LYS A 68 31.49 -53.43 3.12
CA LYS A 68 31.45 -54.90 3.12
C LYS A 68 30.09 -55.44 3.57
N GLN A 69 29.81 -56.69 3.20
CA GLN A 69 28.58 -57.38 3.62
C GLN A 69 28.65 -57.95 5.05
N THR A 70 29.85 -58.17 5.60
CA THR A 70 30.03 -58.80 6.92
C THR A 70 31.32 -58.29 7.56
N TYR A 71 31.29 -58.10 8.87
CA TYR A 71 32.42 -57.59 9.67
C TYR A 71 32.70 -58.52 10.84
N ALA A 72 33.97 -58.61 11.25
CA ALA A 72 34.34 -59.27 12.49
C ALA A 72 34.06 -58.40 13.72
N VAL A 73 33.95 -59.02 14.89
CA VAL A 73 33.80 -58.29 16.16
C VAL A 73 35.07 -57.47 16.42
N GLY A 74 34.92 -56.15 16.61
CA GLY A 74 36.03 -55.21 16.80
C GLY A 74 36.53 -54.54 15.50
N GLU A 75 35.93 -54.87 14.35
CA GLU A 75 36.22 -54.21 13.08
C GLU A 75 35.37 -52.93 12.91
N ASN A 76 35.96 -51.87 12.34
CA ASN A 76 35.23 -50.64 12.02
C ASN A 76 34.49 -50.77 10.69
N ALA A 77 33.20 -50.47 10.67
CA ALA A 77 32.38 -50.43 9.45
C ALA A 77 32.24 -49.00 8.93
N LEU A 78 32.36 -48.82 7.60
CA LEU A 78 32.01 -47.56 6.95
C LEU A 78 30.62 -47.66 6.31
N ILE A 79 29.79 -46.65 6.59
CA ILE A 79 28.45 -46.52 6.04
C ILE A 79 28.44 -45.31 5.10
N TYR A 80 27.99 -45.55 3.87
CA TYR A 80 27.80 -44.54 2.84
C TYR A 80 26.31 -44.32 2.59
N PHE A 81 25.97 -43.09 2.23
CA PHE A 81 24.62 -42.75 1.83
C PHE A 81 24.62 -41.67 0.75
N THR A 82 23.61 -41.72 -0.13
CA THR A 82 23.32 -40.67 -1.11
C THR A 82 21.86 -40.26 -0.98
N VAL A 83 21.61 -38.95 -1.05
CA VAL A 83 20.28 -38.34 -1.03
C VAL A 83 20.07 -37.61 -2.36
N ASN A 84 18.93 -37.85 -3.01
CA ASN A 84 18.52 -37.14 -4.22
C ASN A 84 17.19 -36.40 -3.97
N GLN A 85 17.10 -35.15 -4.45
CA GLN A 85 15.97 -34.22 -4.27
C GLN A 85 15.53 -33.61 -5.59
#